data_AF-A0A5E3XFH1-F1
#
_entry.id   AF-A0A5E3XFH1-F1
#
_cell.length_a   1.000
_cell.length_b   1.000
_cell.length_c   1.000
_cell.angle_alpha   90.00
_cell.angle_beta   90.00
_cell.angle_gamma   90.00
#
_symmetry.space_group_name_H-M   'P 1'
#
loop_
_entity.id
_entity.type
_entity.pdbx_description
1 polymer ?
#
loop_
_entity_poly.entity_id
_entity_poly.type
_entity_poly.pdbx_seq_one_letter_code
_entity_poly.pdbx_strand_id
1 'polypeptide(L)'
;LEYLTIDIAGGFLADIEGTITFLKLRYFRLCTDPLFGALLLGKLVLPYALDLHLEQVESWRECFTAKHPGIYEVPFWPSEHAPERFDCEWRRPQTFAQDLAEPHRTRMIHCAHPADHQANPADPAAVLWRRSSAVMGLDVRLDPNTDASEPAAARFPEFVGVTLAQSLYELRPVLQDPVGHGAGGSLELGDKLAARRSLSFRDNQVSWQDRERDFNTQYPKALYDTLQYVLGLLPDGRASRSERLVREFVFAKDSWLPDRSLGYQHILGRFTGLKKLHFDSPLLATDTQFKQNMEGCMAFEHLDALALALNSPGTGGVYLCPMLEGIHFQPPLDGLSGSGAPDEWDETVNSPGRLASGARRIQLTSGIN
;
A
#
# COMPACT_ATOMS: atom_id res chain seq x y z
N LEU A 1 16.43 17.12 -18.29
CA LEU A 1 15.84 16.85 -16.98
C LEU A 1 15.75 15.34 -16.80
N GLU A 2 16.38 14.81 -15.75
CA GLU A 2 16.41 13.36 -15.47
C GLU A 2 15.62 12.99 -14.21
N TYR A 3 15.51 13.96 -13.29
CA TYR A 3 14.81 13.86 -12.02
C TYR A 3 13.83 15.03 -11.91
N LEU A 4 12.60 14.74 -11.50
CA LEU A 4 11.59 15.75 -11.22
C LEU A 4 10.83 15.35 -9.97
N THR A 5 10.73 16.28 -9.03
CA THR A 5 9.83 16.17 -7.88
C THR A 5 8.96 17.42 -7.87
N ILE A 6 7.65 17.22 -7.81
CA ILE A 6 6.66 18.29 -7.62
C ILE A 6 5.92 17.96 -6.33
N ASP A 7 6.01 18.86 -5.36
CA ASP A 7 5.35 18.73 -4.07
C ASP A 7 4.53 19.99 -3.81
N ILE A 8 3.24 19.89 -4.12
CA ILE A 8 2.27 20.98 -4.01
C ILE A 8 0.96 20.37 -3.49
N ALA A 9 0.94 20.04 -2.21
CA ALA A 9 -0.18 19.33 -1.58
C ALA A 9 -1.56 19.97 -1.86
N GLY A 10 -1.67 21.29 -1.71
CA GLY A 10 -2.90 22.04 -1.94
C GLY A 10 -3.31 22.22 -3.41
N GLY A 11 -2.55 21.64 -4.35
CA GLY A 11 -2.75 21.84 -5.78
C GLY A 11 -2.23 23.18 -6.28
N PHE A 12 -2.44 23.46 -7.57
CA PHE A 12 -1.91 24.64 -8.22
C PHE A 12 -2.85 25.20 -9.27
N LEU A 13 -2.96 26.53 -9.35
CA LEU A 13 -3.62 27.19 -10.48
C LEU A 13 -2.58 27.40 -11.58
N ALA A 14 -2.55 26.50 -12.56
CA ALA A 14 -1.70 26.64 -13.74
C ALA A 14 -2.50 26.37 -15.02
N ASP A 15 -2.39 27.27 -15.98
CA ASP A 15 -2.84 27.02 -17.34
C ASP A 15 -1.75 26.21 -18.05
N ILE A 16 -1.94 24.88 -18.11
CA ILE A 16 -1.01 23.98 -18.78
C ILE A 16 -1.41 23.86 -20.25
N GLU A 17 -0.86 24.76 -21.07
CA GLU A 17 -1.01 24.71 -22.52
C GLU A 17 -0.08 23.66 -23.15
N GLY A 18 -0.60 22.95 -24.15
CA GLY A 18 0.17 22.03 -24.97
C GLY A 18 0.52 20.69 -24.29
N THR A 19 1.69 20.15 -24.63
CA THR A 19 2.19 18.85 -24.17
C THR A 19 3.62 19.02 -23.68
N ILE A 20 3.91 18.50 -22.48
CA ILE A 20 5.23 18.62 -21.86
C ILE A 20 5.95 17.27 -22.01
N THR A 21 7.11 17.29 -22.67
CA THR A 21 7.83 16.06 -23.01
C THR A 21 9.06 15.87 -22.14
N PHE A 22 9.18 14.69 -21.53
CA PHE A 22 10.25 14.35 -20.60
C PHE A 22 11.00 13.06 -21.01
N LEU A 23 11.58 13.03 -22.21
CA LEU A 23 12.16 11.80 -22.80
C LEU A 23 13.31 11.17 -22.01
N LYS A 24 14.04 11.96 -21.20
CA LYS A 24 15.19 11.49 -20.39
C LYS A 24 14.85 11.35 -18.91
N LEU A 25 13.59 11.52 -18.52
CA LEU A 25 13.19 11.46 -17.13
C LEU A 25 13.19 10.01 -16.66
N ARG A 26 14.08 9.71 -15.72
CA ARG A 26 14.20 8.38 -15.12
C ARG A 26 13.51 8.27 -13.76
N TYR A 27 13.22 9.40 -13.12
CA TYR A 27 12.50 9.48 -11.86
C TYR A 27 11.51 10.64 -11.84
N PHE A 28 10.29 10.38 -11.41
CA PHE A 28 9.25 11.38 -11.20
C PHE A 28 8.50 11.12 -9.90
N ARG A 29 8.48 12.11 -9.01
CA ARG A 29 7.59 12.15 -7.84
C ARG A 29 6.61 13.29 -7.99
N LEU A 30 5.34 13.01 -7.73
CA LEU A 30 4.25 13.97 -7.75
C LEU A 30 3.42 13.84 -6.47
N CYS A 31 3.45 14.87 -5.63
CA CYS A 31 2.56 15.05 -4.48
C CYS A 31 1.64 16.25 -4.74
N THR A 32 0.34 16.00 -4.85
CA THR A 32 -0.67 17.04 -5.10
C THR A 32 -2.08 16.50 -4.87
N ASP A 33 -3.06 17.40 -4.78
CA ASP A 33 -4.48 17.04 -4.91
C ASP A 33 -4.76 16.29 -6.24
N PRO A 34 -5.62 15.24 -6.24
CA PRO A 34 -5.93 14.41 -7.39
C PRO A 34 -6.40 15.16 -8.64
N LEU A 35 -7.15 16.26 -8.52
CA LEU A 35 -7.59 17.02 -9.70
C LEU A 35 -6.38 17.54 -10.48
N PHE A 36 -5.45 18.19 -9.78
CA PHE A 36 -4.28 18.77 -10.41
C PHE A 36 -3.28 17.71 -10.86
N GLY A 37 -3.17 16.61 -10.10
CA GLY A 37 -2.37 15.46 -10.49
C GLY A 37 -2.80 14.90 -11.84
N ALA A 38 -4.10 14.64 -12.01
CA ALA A 38 -4.67 14.12 -13.25
C ALA A 38 -4.51 15.10 -14.42
N LEU A 39 -4.73 16.40 -14.19
CA LEU A 39 -4.52 17.43 -15.22
C LEU A 39 -3.06 17.47 -15.69
N LEU A 40 -2.10 17.45 -14.76
CA LEU A 40 -0.68 17.47 -15.10
C LEU A 40 -0.28 16.20 -15.85
N LEU A 41 -0.57 15.02 -15.29
CA LEU A 41 -0.24 13.73 -15.89
C LEU A 41 -0.84 13.59 -17.30
N GLY A 42 -2.07 14.09 -17.50
CA GLY A 42 -2.73 14.16 -18.80
C GLY A 42 -1.98 15.00 -19.86
N LYS A 43 -1.04 15.85 -19.45
CA LYS A 43 -0.24 16.72 -20.32
C LYS A 43 1.20 16.25 -20.48
N LEU A 44 1.66 15.30 -19.66
CA LEU A 44 3.02 14.77 -19.72
C LEU A 44 3.15 13.65 -20.76
N VAL A 45 4.31 13.62 -21.42
CA VAL A 45 4.78 12.46 -22.18
C VAL A 45 5.95 11.87 -21.42
N LEU A 46 5.69 10.75 -20.74
CA LEU A 46 6.62 10.09 -19.84
C LEU A 46 7.24 8.83 -20.48
N PRO A 47 8.49 8.46 -20.12
CA PRO A 47 9.06 7.18 -20.52
C PRO A 47 8.38 6.01 -19.81
N TYR A 48 8.20 4.88 -20.50
CA TYR A 48 7.57 3.70 -19.91
C TYR A 48 8.37 3.11 -18.73
N ALA A 49 9.71 3.23 -18.75
CA ALA A 49 10.62 2.73 -17.71
C ALA A 49 10.91 3.75 -16.58
N LEU A 50 10.19 4.87 -16.54
CA LEU A 50 10.30 5.88 -15.48
C LEU A 50 10.17 5.24 -14.08
N ASP A 51 10.88 5.68 -13.04
CA ASP A 51 10.44 5.40 -11.66
C ASP A 51 9.38 6.44 -11.32
N LEU A 52 8.16 6.00 -10.99
CA LEU A 52 7.00 6.88 -10.84
C LEU A 52 6.40 6.73 -9.44
N HIS A 53 6.34 7.85 -8.72
CA HIS A 53 5.86 7.92 -7.35
C HIS A 53 4.75 8.95 -7.28
N LEU A 54 3.52 8.48 -7.06
CA LEU A 54 2.32 9.31 -7.02
C LEU A 54 1.81 9.36 -5.60
N GLU A 55 1.68 10.55 -5.06
CA GLU A 55 1.16 10.81 -3.72
C GLU A 55 -0.07 11.72 -3.84
N GLN A 56 -1.24 11.16 -3.61
CA GLN A 56 -2.51 11.86 -3.66
C GLN A 56 -2.82 12.46 -2.30
N VAL A 57 -3.11 13.76 -2.29
CA VAL A 57 -3.58 14.44 -1.10
C VAL A 57 -5.11 14.37 -1.07
N GLU A 58 -5.63 13.46 -0.25
CA GLU A 58 -7.04 13.11 -0.17
C GLU A 58 -7.71 13.74 1.06
N SER A 59 -9.02 13.97 0.98
CA SER A 59 -9.83 14.36 2.15
C SER A 59 -10.79 13.24 2.54
N TRP A 60 -10.28 12.04 2.81
CA TRP A 60 -11.16 10.89 3.10
C TRP A 60 -12.06 11.15 4.32
N ARG A 61 -11.59 11.84 5.36
CA ARG A 61 -12.38 12.17 6.56
C ARG A 61 -13.59 13.03 6.22
N GLU A 62 -13.37 14.13 5.48
CA GLU A 62 -14.43 15.05 5.03
C GLU A 62 -15.46 14.35 4.15
N CYS A 63 -14.98 13.43 3.30
CA CYS A 63 -15.80 12.71 2.34
C CYS A 63 -16.75 11.70 3.01
N PHE A 64 -16.41 11.16 4.19
CA PHE A 64 -17.19 10.11 4.86
C PHE A 64 -17.78 10.56 6.19
N THR A 65 -18.25 11.81 6.28
CA THR A 65 -18.93 12.35 7.48
C THR A 65 -20.42 11.95 7.58
N ALA A 66 -21.06 11.66 6.44
CA ALA A 66 -22.46 11.24 6.39
C ALA A 66 -22.65 9.86 7.03
N LYS A 67 -23.73 9.71 7.83
CA LYS A 67 -24.07 8.46 8.52
C LYS A 67 -25.23 7.76 7.80
N HIS A 68 -25.02 6.48 7.47
CA HIS A 68 -25.97 5.63 6.76
C HIS A 68 -26.35 4.40 7.62
N PRO A 69 -27.56 4.32 8.20
CA PRO A 69 -27.93 3.21 9.08
C PRO A 69 -27.71 1.83 8.45
N GLY A 70 -27.01 0.94 9.16
CA GLY A 70 -26.73 -0.44 8.71
C GLY A 70 -25.45 -0.60 7.88
N ILE A 71 -24.76 0.49 7.53
CA ILE A 71 -23.51 0.46 6.77
C ILE A 71 -22.33 0.71 7.71
N TYR A 72 -21.59 -0.33 8.09
CA TYR A 72 -20.46 -0.21 9.03
C TYR A 72 -19.09 -0.22 8.35
N GLU A 73 -19.08 -0.35 7.03
CA GLU A 73 -17.89 -0.32 6.20
C GLU A 73 -17.82 1.02 5.47
N VAL A 74 -16.61 1.55 5.27
CA VAL A 74 -16.44 2.77 4.51
C VAL A 74 -16.76 2.50 3.03
N PRO A 75 -17.70 3.23 2.41
CA PRO A 75 -18.15 2.97 1.04
C PRO A 75 -17.18 3.55 0.00
N PHE A 76 -15.93 3.08 0.01
CA PHE A 76 -14.91 3.49 -0.98
C PHE A 76 -15.22 3.02 -2.41
N TRP A 77 -15.97 1.92 -2.55
CA TRP A 77 -16.38 1.38 -3.85
C TRP A 77 -17.65 2.06 -4.34
N PRO A 78 -17.83 2.21 -5.67
CA PRO A 78 -19.02 2.81 -6.24
C PRO A 78 -20.29 2.18 -5.68
N SER A 79 -21.07 2.97 -4.97
CA SER A 79 -22.32 2.59 -4.32
C SER A 79 -23.18 3.84 -4.15
N GLU A 80 -24.45 3.67 -3.79
CA GLU A 80 -25.34 4.81 -3.49
C GLU A 80 -24.90 5.64 -2.26
N HIS A 81 -23.90 5.16 -1.50
CA HIS A 81 -23.34 5.84 -0.34
C HIS A 81 -21.91 6.35 -0.58
N ALA A 82 -21.35 6.13 -1.77
CA ALA A 82 -20.06 6.67 -2.13
C ALA A 82 -20.18 8.19 -2.38
N PRO A 83 -19.23 9.01 -1.89
CA PRO A 83 -19.23 10.45 -2.14
C PRO A 83 -19.13 10.79 -3.64
N GLU A 84 -19.80 11.87 -4.08
CA GLU A 84 -19.79 12.35 -5.48
C GLU A 84 -18.37 12.59 -6.03
N ARG A 85 -17.38 12.87 -5.16
CA ARG A 85 -15.97 13.02 -5.53
C ARG A 85 -15.41 11.79 -6.25
N PHE A 86 -15.98 10.61 -6.03
CA PHE A 86 -15.59 9.35 -6.69
C PHE A 86 -16.23 9.15 -8.08
N ASP A 87 -17.14 10.04 -8.52
CA ASP A 87 -17.85 9.90 -9.80
C ASP A 87 -17.05 10.41 -11.01
N CYS A 88 -16.00 11.22 -10.80
CA CYS A 88 -15.14 11.71 -11.87
C CYS A 88 -14.10 10.66 -12.30
N GLU A 89 -14.39 9.90 -13.36
CA GLU A 89 -13.57 8.76 -13.82
C GLU A 89 -12.07 9.04 -13.96
N TRP A 90 -11.70 10.20 -14.50
CA TRP A 90 -10.29 10.56 -14.78
C TRP A 90 -9.50 11.02 -13.55
N ARG A 91 -10.15 11.21 -12.39
CA ARG A 91 -9.51 11.53 -11.10
C ARG A 91 -9.57 10.37 -10.10
N ARG A 92 -10.11 9.22 -10.52
CA ARG A 92 -10.27 8.07 -9.63
C ARG A 92 -8.90 7.53 -9.20
N PRO A 93 -8.73 7.09 -7.95
CA PRO A 93 -7.49 6.47 -7.50
C PRO A 93 -7.02 5.29 -8.39
N GLN A 94 -7.94 4.54 -8.99
CA GLN A 94 -7.64 3.46 -9.94
C GLN A 94 -6.92 3.97 -11.20
N THR A 95 -7.25 5.17 -11.66
CA THR A 95 -6.67 5.81 -12.84
C THR A 95 -5.19 6.12 -12.61
N PHE A 96 -4.84 6.64 -11.44
CA PHE A 96 -3.45 6.84 -11.05
C PHE A 96 -2.68 5.53 -10.84
N ALA A 97 -3.36 4.50 -10.36
CA ALA A 97 -2.77 3.18 -10.27
C ALA A 97 -2.42 2.66 -11.69
N GLN A 98 -3.26 2.93 -12.70
CA GLN A 98 -2.97 2.63 -14.11
C GLN A 98 -1.76 3.40 -14.63
N ASP A 99 -1.57 4.67 -14.25
CA ASP A 99 -0.38 5.44 -14.64
C ASP A 99 0.92 4.79 -14.17
N LEU A 100 0.92 4.08 -13.04
CA LEU A 100 2.09 3.33 -12.58
C LEU A 100 2.46 2.18 -13.53
N ALA A 101 1.47 1.51 -14.10
CA ALA A 101 1.67 0.41 -15.04
C ALA A 101 1.97 0.91 -16.46
N GLU A 102 1.39 2.04 -16.86
CA GLU A 102 1.47 2.59 -18.20
C GLU A 102 1.85 4.09 -18.22
N PRO A 103 3.02 4.52 -17.67
CA PRO A 103 3.34 5.95 -17.53
C PRO A 103 3.37 6.70 -18.86
N HIS A 104 3.77 6.00 -19.93
CA HIS A 104 3.80 6.55 -21.28
C HIS A 104 2.42 6.84 -21.88
N ARG A 105 1.34 6.45 -21.18
CA ARG A 105 -0.05 6.60 -21.60
C ARG A 105 -0.86 7.55 -20.72
N THR A 106 -0.25 8.25 -19.76
CA THR A 106 -0.94 9.17 -18.83
C THR A 106 -1.89 10.14 -19.55
N ARG A 107 -1.48 10.66 -20.71
CA ARG A 107 -2.32 11.51 -21.57
C ARG A 107 -3.62 10.86 -22.02
N MET A 108 -3.58 9.56 -22.37
CA MET A 108 -4.77 8.81 -22.78
C MET A 108 -5.58 8.36 -21.57
N ILE A 109 -4.92 8.07 -20.45
CA ILE A 109 -5.55 7.66 -19.19
C ILE A 109 -6.40 8.80 -18.62
N HIS A 110 -5.90 10.04 -18.64
CA HIS A 110 -6.61 11.22 -18.12
C HIS A 110 -7.35 12.05 -19.18
N CYS A 111 -7.67 11.48 -20.35
CA CYS A 111 -8.51 12.20 -21.31
C CYS A 111 -10.00 12.07 -20.93
N ALA A 112 -10.82 13.04 -21.35
CA ALA A 112 -12.25 13.04 -21.04
C ALA A 112 -13.02 11.87 -21.66
N HIS A 113 -12.42 11.17 -22.63
CA HIS A 113 -13.01 10.04 -23.36
C HIS A 113 -11.93 8.97 -23.52
N PRO A 114 -11.57 8.24 -22.45
CA PRO A 114 -10.57 7.20 -22.53
C PRO A 114 -11.02 6.19 -23.58
N ALA A 115 -10.23 6.01 -24.63
CA ALA A 115 -10.55 5.01 -25.64
C ALA A 115 -10.41 3.63 -25.00
N ASP A 116 -11.29 2.69 -25.36
CA ASP A 116 -11.18 1.27 -25.01
C ASP A 116 -9.90 0.70 -25.64
N HIS A 117 -8.77 0.89 -24.95
CA HIS A 117 -7.49 0.43 -25.42
C HIS A 117 -7.38 -1.05 -25.11
N GLN A 118 -7.45 -1.91 -26.13
CA GLN A 118 -7.07 -3.31 -25.97
C GLN A 118 -5.61 -3.40 -25.50
N ALA A 119 -5.35 -4.30 -24.56
CA ALA A 119 -4.01 -4.52 -24.05
C ALA A 119 -3.12 -4.95 -25.21
N ASN A 120 -2.05 -4.21 -25.49
CA ASN A 120 -1.06 -4.66 -26.45
C ASN A 120 -0.06 -5.55 -25.69
N PRO A 121 -0.07 -6.88 -25.87
CA PRO A 121 0.87 -7.76 -25.18
C PRO A 121 2.33 -7.51 -25.58
N ALA A 122 2.56 -6.81 -26.69
CA ALA A 122 3.89 -6.37 -27.13
C ALA A 122 4.34 -5.04 -26.50
N ASP A 123 3.53 -4.43 -25.62
CA ASP A 123 3.91 -3.21 -24.91
C ASP A 123 5.05 -3.51 -23.91
N PRO A 124 6.23 -2.88 -24.04
CA PRO A 124 7.34 -3.10 -23.12
C PRO A 124 6.98 -2.70 -21.67
N ALA A 125 6.04 -1.78 -21.46
CA ALA A 125 5.57 -1.39 -20.14
C ALA A 125 4.93 -2.57 -19.39
N ALA A 126 4.21 -3.46 -20.08
CA ALA A 126 3.53 -4.59 -19.46
C ALA A 126 4.52 -5.63 -18.88
N VAL A 127 5.62 -5.89 -19.60
CA VAL A 127 6.69 -6.78 -19.14
C VAL A 127 7.42 -6.16 -17.94
N LEU A 128 7.71 -4.87 -18.02
CA LEU A 128 8.37 -4.11 -16.97
C LEU A 128 7.50 -4.06 -15.70
N TRP A 129 6.20 -3.79 -15.82
CA TRP A 129 5.23 -3.80 -14.71
C TRP A 129 5.17 -5.15 -14.01
N ARG A 130 5.13 -6.25 -14.77
CA ARG A 130 5.12 -7.61 -14.20
C ARG A 130 6.35 -7.89 -13.35
N ARG A 131 7.53 -7.40 -13.76
CA ARG A 131 8.76 -7.55 -12.97
C ARG A 131 8.77 -6.63 -11.76
N SER A 132 8.28 -5.40 -11.95
CA SER A 132 8.21 -4.37 -10.90
C SER A 132 7.24 -4.71 -9.78
N SER A 133 6.28 -5.61 -10.01
CA SER A 133 5.27 -6.02 -9.01
C SER A 133 5.64 -7.30 -8.25
N ALA A 134 6.90 -7.77 -8.36
CA ALA A 134 7.35 -8.98 -7.69
C ALA A 134 7.46 -8.81 -6.16
N VAL A 135 7.85 -7.63 -5.70
CA VAL A 135 7.98 -7.28 -4.29
C VAL A 135 7.13 -6.04 -4.01
N MET A 136 6.32 -6.08 -2.96
CA MET A 136 5.46 -4.99 -2.52
C MET A 136 5.86 -4.53 -1.13
N GLY A 137 5.84 -3.23 -0.89
CA GLY A 137 6.01 -2.62 0.43
C GLY A 137 4.77 -1.86 0.84
N LEU A 138 4.41 -1.91 2.11
CA LEU A 138 3.31 -1.16 2.71
C LEU A 138 3.86 -0.27 3.83
N ASP A 139 3.49 1.01 3.79
CA ASP A 139 3.72 1.97 4.86
C ASP A 139 2.38 2.58 5.28
N VAL A 140 2.08 2.51 6.57
CA VAL A 140 0.84 3.00 7.17
C VAL A 140 1.17 3.94 8.30
N ARG A 141 0.61 5.14 8.27
CA ARG A 141 0.60 6.07 9.39
C ARG A 141 -0.81 6.33 9.84
N LEU A 142 -1.03 6.15 11.14
CA LEU A 142 -2.27 6.42 11.84
C LEU A 142 -2.56 7.90 11.89
N ASP A 143 -3.80 8.21 12.26
CA ASP A 143 -4.16 9.55 12.67
C ASP A 143 -3.31 9.97 13.88
N PRO A 144 -2.54 11.08 13.84
CA PRO A 144 -1.86 11.65 15.01
C PRO A 144 -2.80 11.94 16.18
N ASN A 145 -4.11 12.07 15.96
CA ASN A 145 -5.10 12.24 17.02
C ASN A 145 -5.51 10.93 17.72
N THR A 146 -5.02 9.77 17.26
CA THR A 146 -5.38 8.48 17.87
C THR A 146 -4.77 8.36 19.26
N ASP A 147 -5.61 8.40 20.29
CA ASP A 147 -5.19 8.19 21.67
C ASP A 147 -4.82 6.71 21.90
N ALA A 148 -3.95 6.45 22.88
CA ALA A 148 -3.56 5.10 23.30
C ALA A 148 -4.74 4.25 23.81
N SER A 149 -5.80 4.90 24.31
CA SER A 149 -7.02 4.25 24.80
C SER A 149 -8.05 3.99 23.71
N GLU A 150 -7.84 4.54 22.50
CA GLU A 150 -8.76 4.39 21.38
C GLU A 150 -8.33 3.25 20.44
N PRO A 151 -9.29 2.57 19.79
CA PRO A 151 -8.96 1.59 18.78
C PRO A 151 -8.44 2.29 17.52
N ALA A 152 -7.16 2.10 17.19
CA ALA A 152 -6.55 2.66 15.98
C ALA A 152 -7.34 2.30 14.70
N ALA A 153 -7.95 1.12 14.68
CA ALA A 153 -8.78 0.63 13.58
C ALA A 153 -9.97 1.56 13.22
N ALA A 154 -10.49 2.32 14.19
CA ALA A 154 -11.70 3.13 14.02
C ALA A 154 -11.45 4.50 13.37
N ARG A 155 -10.20 4.94 13.25
CA ARG A 155 -9.85 6.22 12.64
C ARG A 155 -9.32 6.01 11.22
N PHE A 156 -9.55 6.99 10.34
CA PHE A 156 -8.86 7.02 9.05
C PHE A 156 -7.36 7.21 9.26
N PRO A 157 -6.49 6.65 8.40
CA PRO A 157 -5.05 6.88 8.50
C PRO A 157 -4.68 8.33 8.18
N GLU A 158 -3.49 8.74 8.59
CA GLU A 158 -2.82 9.92 8.04
C GLU A 158 -2.22 9.63 6.67
N PHE A 159 -1.66 8.44 6.52
CA PHE A 159 -0.95 8.05 5.31
C PHE A 159 -1.09 6.55 5.06
N VAL A 160 -1.28 6.18 3.79
CA VAL A 160 -1.14 4.80 3.32
C VAL A 160 -0.35 4.83 2.01
N GLY A 161 0.79 4.17 1.99
CA GLY A 161 1.67 4.07 0.84
C GLY A 161 1.90 2.63 0.44
N VAL A 162 1.78 2.34 -0.85
CA VAL A 162 2.21 1.07 -1.44
C VAL A 162 3.34 1.33 -2.42
N THR A 163 4.43 0.59 -2.27
CA THR A 163 5.60 0.64 -3.14
C THR A 163 5.82 -0.71 -3.80
N LEU A 164 6.28 -0.71 -5.05
CA LEU A 164 6.53 -1.89 -5.86
C LEU A 164 7.95 -1.82 -6.44
N ALA A 165 8.65 -2.95 -6.39
CA ALA A 165 9.95 -3.13 -7.04
C ALA A 165 10.18 -4.59 -7.46
N GLN A 166 11.28 -4.84 -8.17
CA GLN A 166 11.64 -6.20 -8.57
C GLN A 166 12.21 -7.03 -7.42
N SER A 167 12.86 -6.38 -6.45
CA SER A 167 13.57 -7.05 -5.36
C SER A 167 13.52 -6.23 -4.07
N LEU A 168 13.80 -6.88 -2.93
CA LEU A 168 13.95 -6.19 -1.63
C LEU A 168 15.07 -5.13 -1.67
N TYR A 169 16.14 -5.39 -2.42
CA TYR A 169 17.27 -4.47 -2.56
C TYR A 169 16.85 -3.14 -3.21
N GLU A 170 15.97 -3.20 -4.21
CA GLU A 170 15.42 -1.99 -4.85
C GLU A 170 14.32 -1.34 -4.00
N LEU A 171 13.52 -2.15 -3.29
CA LEU A 171 12.37 -1.67 -2.52
C LEU A 171 12.78 -0.93 -1.25
N ARG A 172 13.68 -1.50 -0.45
CA ARG A 172 14.01 -0.97 0.89
C ARG A 172 14.52 0.47 0.90
N PRO A 173 15.43 0.88 -0.01
CA PRO A 173 15.84 2.29 -0.08
C PRO A 173 14.69 3.24 -0.38
N VAL A 174 13.67 2.78 -1.11
CA VAL A 174 12.46 3.59 -1.35
C VAL A 174 11.66 3.70 -0.05
N LEU A 175 11.37 2.59 0.63
CA LEU A 175 10.63 2.61 1.90
C LEU A 175 11.33 3.39 3.02
N GLN A 176 12.65 3.51 2.98
CA GLN A 176 13.45 4.25 3.97
C GLN A 176 13.55 5.76 3.67
N ASP A 177 13.10 6.20 2.50
CA ASP A 177 13.15 7.60 2.08
C ASP A 177 11.74 8.11 1.76
N PRO A 178 10.84 8.26 2.76
CA PRO A 178 9.44 8.61 2.52
C PRO A 178 9.22 9.96 1.81
N VAL A 179 10.24 10.82 1.77
CA VAL A 179 10.17 12.20 1.26
C VAL A 179 10.74 12.31 -0.16
N GLY A 180 11.81 11.56 -0.48
CA GLY A 180 12.52 11.60 -1.77
C GLY A 180 12.58 10.25 -2.51
N HIS A 181 11.91 9.24 -1.97
CA HIS A 181 11.68 7.87 -2.43
C HIS A 181 12.78 7.26 -3.31
N GLY A 182 14.04 7.47 -2.94
CA GLY A 182 15.19 6.80 -3.52
C GLY A 182 15.62 7.31 -4.90
N ALA A 183 15.42 8.60 -5.20
CA ALA A 183 15.82 9.20 -6.48
C ALA A 183 17.27 8.87 -6.88
N GLY A 184 18.21 8.95 -5.93
CA GLY A 184 19.64 8.64 -6.17
C GLY A 184 19.92 7.21 -6.65
N GLY A 185 19.01 6.25 -6.39
CA GLY A 185 19.12 4.86 -6.85
C GLY A 185 18.50 4.59 -8.23
N SER A 186 17.98 5.61 -8.92
CA SER A 186 17.31 5.41 -10.22
C SER A 186 18.33 5.16 -11.33
N LEU A 187 18.28 3.98 -11.92
CA LEU A 187 19.11 3.62 -13.08
C LEU A 187 18.72 4.44 -14.32
N GLU A 188 19.61 4.46 -15.32
CA GLU A 188 19.28 5.02 -16.62
C GLU A 188 18.16 4.22 -17.30
N LEU A 189 17.35 4.89 -18.13
CA LEU A 189 16.16 4.29 -18.77
C LEU A 189 16.49 3.02 -19.58
N GLY A 190 17.65 2.99 -20.24
CA GLY A 190 18.09 1.84 -21.04
C GLY A 190 18.50 0.62 -20.22
N ASP A 191 18.87 0.82 -18.95
CA ASP A 191 19.40 -0.23 -18.07
C ASP A 191 18.33 -0.84 -17.16
N LYS A 192 17.13 -0.28 -17.17
CA LYS A 192 16.02 -0.71 -16.31
C LYS A 192 15.36 -1.99 -16.82
N LEU A 193 15.53 -3.06 -16.05
CA LEU A 193 14.78 -4.32 -16.23
C LEU A 193 13.42 -4.32 -15.52
N ALA A 194 13.26 -3.43 -14.54
CA ALA A 194 12.07 -3.10 -13.77
C ALA A 194 12.12 -1.61 -13.39
N ALA A 195 11.01 -1.05 -12.91
CA ALA A 195 10.98 0.30 -12.36
C ALA A 195 10.36 0.29 -10.97
N ARG A 196 10.80 1.23 -10.13
CA ARG A 196 10.24 1.42 -8.79
C ARG A 196 8.99 2.28 -8.93
N ARG A 197 7.90 1.84 -8.31
CA ARG A 197 6.59 2.50 -8.41
C ARG A 197 6.01 2.67 -7.04
N SER A 198 5.38 3.81 -6.77
CA SER A 198 4.57 3.92 -5.57
C SER A 198 3.29 4.70 -5.82
N LEU A 199 2.23 4.26 -5.14
CA LEU A 199 1.00 5.00 -4.99
C LEU A 199 0.80 5.22 -3.50
N SER A 200 0.63 6.47 -3.11
CA SER A 200 0.45 6.84 -1.72
C SER A 200 -0.68 7.83 -1.58
N PHE A 201 -1.31 7.81 -0.43
CA PHE A 201 -2.41 8.68 -0.08
C PHE A 201 -2.08 9.34 1.25
N ARG A 202 -2.15 10.66 1.27
CA ARG A 202 -1.94 11.47 2.47
C ARG A 202 -3.22 12.24 2.74
N ASP A 203 -3.64 12.27 4.00
CA ASP A 203 -4.79 13.09 4.39
C ASP A 203 -4.47 14.59 4.28
N ASN A 204 -5.45 15.35 3.81
CA ASN A 204 -5.33 16.81 3.66
C ASN A 204 -5.71 17.56 4.95
N GLN A 205 -6.36 16.91 5.92
CA GLN A 205 -6.81 17.57 7.13
C GLN A 205 -5.69 17.71 8.15
N VAL A 206 -4.92 18.79 8.09
CA VAL A 206 -3.78 18.97 9.01
C VAL A 206 -4.22 19.42 10.42
N SER A 207 -5.41 20.01 10.55
CA SER A 207 -5.86 20.59 11.82
C SER A 207 -6.50 19.54 12.75
N TRP A 208 -6.11 19.57 14.02
CA TRP A 208 -6.67 18.68 15.06
C TRP A 208 -8.20 18.82 15.17
N GLN A 209 -8.70 20.05 15.06
CA GLN A 209 -10.12 20.37 15.25
C GLN A 209 -11.00 19.84 14.12
N ASP A 210 -10.50 19.90 12.88
CA ASP A 210 -11.21 19.36 11.72
C ASP A 210 -11.27 17.83 11.80
N ARG A 211 -10.16 17.18 12.20
CA ARG A 211 -10.12 15.72 12.39
C ARG A 211 -11.13 15.22 13.40
N GLU A 212 -11.25 15.89 14.55
CA GLU A 212 -12.24 15.50 15.57
C GLU A 212 -13.67 15.81 15.14
N ARG A 213 -13.90 16.91 14.41
CA ARG A 213 -15.21 17.23 13.84
C ARG A 213 -15.67 16.15 12.87
N ASP A 214 -14.76 15.67 12.04
CA ASP A 214 -15.06 14.75 10.94
C ASP A 214 -14.86 13.27 11.33
N PHE A 215 -14.62 12.99 12.62
CA PHE A 215 -14.56 11.64 13.15
C PHE A 215 -15.93 10.94 13.06
N ASN A 216 -15.99 9.87 12.27
CA ASN A 216 -17.22 9.11 12.07
C ASN A 216 -17.21 7.76 12.81
N THR A 217 -17.86 7.73 13.97
CA THR A 217 -18.02 6.53 14.82
C THR A 217 -18.80 5.38 14.17
N GLN A 218 -19.44 5.59 13.01
CA GLN A 218 -20.16 4.53 12.29
C GLN A 218 -19.23 3.47 11.71
N TYR A 219 -17.97 3.81 11.45
CA TYR A 219 -16.99 2.95 10.78
C TYR A 219 -15.94 2.44 11.77
N PRO A 220 -16.23 1.39 12.56
CA PRO A 220 -15.32 0.89 13.60
C PRO A 220 -14.01 0.29 13.06
N LYS A 221 -13.91 0.10 11.74
CA LYS A 221 -12.75 -0.46 11.03
C LYS A 221 -12.30 0.42 9.86
N ALA A 222 -12.52 1.74 9.93
CA ALA A 222 -12.15 2.69 8.87
C ALA A 222 -10.71 2.54 8.38
N LEU A 223 -9.74 2.29 9.27
CA LEU A 223 -8.36 2.03 8.89
C LEU A 223 -8.25 0.78 8.00
N TYR A 224 -8.89 -0.33 8.40
CA TYR A 224 -8.80 -1.60 7.68
C TYR A 224 -9.48 -1.52 6.32
N ASP A 225 -10.61 -0.83 6.24
CA ASP A 225 -11.31 -0.55 4.98
C ASP A 225 -10.42 0.28 4.04
N THR A 226 -9.73 1.28 4.58
CA THR A 226 -8.79 2.12 3.81
C THR A 226 -7.63 1.30 3.28
N LEU A 227 -7.03 0.44 4.10
CA LEU A 227 -5.93 -0.45 3.70
C LEU A 227 -6.37 -1.41 2.60
N GLN A 228 -7.53 -2.05 2.77
CA GLN A 228 -8.09 -2.96 1.76
C GLN A 228 -8.38 -2.22 0.45
N TYR A 229 -8.93 -1.02 0.53
CA TYR A 229 -9.20 -0.19 -0.64
C TYR A 229 -7.91 0.18 -1.37
N VAL A 230 -6.91 0.74 -0.68
CA VAL A 230 -5.65 1.18 -1.29
C VAL A 230 -4.88 0.02 -1.91
N LEU A 231 -4.75 -1.10 -1.18
CA LEU A 231 -4.17 -2.32 -1.74
C LEU A 231 -4.99 -2.79 -2.94
N GLY A 232 -6.32 -2.67 -2.85
CA GLY A 232 -7.37 -2.82 -3.88
C GLY A 232 -7.04 -2.21 -5.24
N LEU A 233 -6.46 -1.00 -5.24
CA LEU A 233 -6.32 -0.15 -6.43
C LEU A 233 -5.25 -0.59 -7.42
N LEU A 234 -4.19 -1.24 -6.96
CA LEU A 234 -3.04 -1.50 -7.82
C LEU A 234 -3.46 -2.36 -9.01
N PRO A 235 -3.11 -1.94 -10.25
CA PRO A 235 -3.64 -2.55 -11.44
C PRO A 235 -3.16 -3.99 -11.53
N ASP A 236 -4.11 -4.85 -11.24
CA ASP A 236 -4.15 -6.21 -11.71
C ASP A 236 -4.21 -6.09 -13.23
N GLY A 237 -3.09 -6.31 -13.91
CA GLY A 237 -2.97 -6.16 -15.36
C GLY A 237 -3.94 -7.08 -16.10
N ARG A 238 -5.21 -6.69 -16.15
CA ARG A 238 -6.32 -7.23 -16.94
C ARG A 238 -6.45 -8.77 -16.93
N ALA A 239 -6.08 -9.42 -15.83
CA ALA A 239 -6.20 -10.87 -15.68
C ALA A 239 -6.67 -11.24 -14.27
N SER A 240 -7.72 -12.04 -14.19
CA SER A 240 -7.98 -12.90 -13.04
C SER A 240 -6.71 -13.72 -12.79
N ARG A 241 -6.04 -13.53 -11.63
CA ARG A 241 -4.78 -14.18 -11.12
C ARG A 241 -3.55 -13.26 -10.91
N SER A 242 -3.71 -11.95 -10.99
CA SER A 242 -2.75 -10.89 -10.59
C SER A 242 -2.15 -11.02 -9.18
N GLU A 243 -2.93 -11.48 -8.21
CA GLU A 243 -2.55 -11.81 -6.82
C GLU A 243 -1.37 -12.81 -6.72
N ARG A 244 -0.99 -13.42 -7.85
CA ARG A 244 0.14 -14.33 -7.98
C ARG A 244 1.47 -13.64 -8.31
N LEU A 245 1.46 -12.35 -8.65
CA LEU A 245 2.66 -11.62 -9.06
C LEU A 245 3.51 -11.21 -7.87
N VAL A 246 2.88 -10.70 -6.81
CA VAL A 246 3.57 -10.36 -5.56
C VAL A 246 4.04 -11.64 -4.88
N ARG A 247 5.35 -11.79 -4.76
CA ARG A 247 6.00 -12.94 -4.11
C ARG A 247 6.50 -12.61 -2.72
N GLU A 248 6.88 -11.37 -2.50
CA GLU A 248 7.40 -10.89 -1.22
C GLU A 248 6.65 -9.60 -0.85
N PHE A 249 6.27 -9.48 0.42
CA PHE A 249 5.54 -8.33 0.94
C PHE A 249 6.26 -7.82 2.18
N VAL A 250 6.50 -6.51 2.23
CA VAL A 250 7.31 -5.85 3.25
C VAL A 250 6.45 -4.86 4.01
N PHE A 251 6.38 -5.00 5.32
CA PHE A 251 5.92 -3.92 6.19
C PHE A 251 7.09 -2.98 6.44
N ALA A 252 6.92 -1.70 6.05
CA ALA A 252 7.97 -0.70 6.16
C ALA A 252 8.38 -0.48 7.62
N LYS A 253 9.65 -0.12 7.83
CA LYS A 253 10.27 0.01 9.15
C LYS A 253 9.42 0.82 10.12
N ASP A 254 8.96 1.99 9.67
CA ASP A 254 8.26 2.93 10.53
C ASP A 254 6.72 2.80 10.43
N SER A 255 6.22 1.78 9.72
CA SER A 255 4.79 1.53 9.53
C SER A 255 4.10 1.13 10.83
N TRP A 256 2.82 1.46 10.94
CA TRP A 256 1.90 0.77 11.84
C TRP A 256 1.70 -0.70 11.40
N LEU A 257 1.49 -1.58 12.37
CA LEU A 257 1.24 -3.01 12.17
C LEU A 257 -0.08 -3.41 12.87
N PRO A 258 -0.88 -4.34 12.29
CA PRO A 258 -2.08 -4.81 12.96
C PRO A 258 -1.81 -5.58 14.25
N ASP A 259 -2.57 -5.23 15.29
CA ASP A 259 -2.65 -5.92 16.59
C ASP A 259 -3.84 -6.91 16.63
N ARG A 260 -4.61 -6.99 15.55
CA ARG A 260 -5.76 -7.91 15.42
C ARG A 260 -5.70 -8.66 14.10
N SER A 261 -6.12 -9.92 14.13
CA SER A 261 -6.15 -10.79 12.94
C SER A 261 -6.96 -10.21 11.79
N LEU A 262 -8.04 -9.49 12.07
CA LEU A 262 -8.87 -8.82 11.08
C LEU A 262 -8.07 -7.80 10.23
N GLY A 263 -7.12 -7.08 10.81
CA GLY A 263 -6.29 -6.13 10.07
C GLY A 263 -5.40 -6.85 9.06
N TYR A 264 -4.77 -7.96 9.46
CA TYR A 264 -4.01 -8.81 8.53
C TYR A 264 -4.90 -9.44 7.45
N GLN A 265 -6.15 -9.77 7.73
CA GLN A 265 -7.08 -10.25 6.70
C GLN A 265 -7.36 -9.17 5.63
N HIS A 266 -7.53 -7.90 6.03
CA HIS A 266 -7.75 -6.79 5.09
C HIS A 266 -6.50 -6.47 4.26
N ILE A 267 -5.31 -6.65 4.84
CA ILE A 267 -4.04 -6.42 4.15
C ILE A 267 -3.69 -7.59 3.23
N LEU A 268 -3.70 -8.82 3.76
CA LEU A 268 -3.14 -9.99 3.10
C LEU A 268 -4.18 -10.82 2.33
N GLY A 269 -5.48 -10.56 2.53
CA GLY A 269 -6.59 -11.38 2.02
C GLY A 269 -6.57 -11.58 0.51
N ARG A 270 -6.02 -10.61 -0.21
CA ARG A 270 -5.88 -10.63 -1.67
C ARG A 270 -4.61 -11.29 -2.20
N PHE A 271 -3.69 -11.77 -1.37
CA PHE A 271 -2.44 -12.35 -1.87
C PHE A 271 -2.44 -13.87 -1.84
N THR A 272 -2.79 -14.47 -2.98
CA THR A 272 -2.81 -15.93 -3.15
C THR A 272 -1.46 -16.52 -3.56
N GLY A 273 -0.54 -15.72 -4.11
CA GLY A 273 0.80 -16.18 -4.53
C GLY A 273 1.97 -15.70 -3.68
N LEU A 274 1.69 -15.03 -2.55
CA LEU A 274 2.69 -14.53 -1.61
C LEU A 274 3.47 -15.68 -1.00
N LYS A 275 4.80 -15.57 -1.02
CA LYS A 275 5.73 -16.57 -0.50
C LYS A 275 6.45 -16.11 0.75
N LYS A 276 6.73 -14.81 0.87
CA LYS A 276 7.46 -14.26 2.01
C LYS A 276 6.84 -12.99 2.56
N LEU A 277 6.84 -12.88 3.88
CA LEU A 277 6.58 -11.64 4.60
C LEU A 277 7.90 -11.12 5.18
N HIS A 278 8.07 -9.81 5.15
CA HIS A 278 9.20 -9.13 5.76
C HIS A 278 8.68 -8.05 6.68
N PHE A 279 9.26 -7.99 7.87
CA PHE A 279 9.03 -6.91 8.81
C PHE A 279 10.35 -6.20 9.07
N ASP A 280 10.41 -4.96 8.60
CA ASP A 280 11.61 -4.13 8.75
C ASP A 280 11.57 -3.28 10.04
N SER A 281 10.45 -3.29 10.77
CA SER A 281 10.30 -2.57 12.05
C SER A 281 11.18 -3.18 13.14
N PRO A 282 11.82 -2.34 13.99
CA PRO A 282 12.51 -2.83 15.18
C PRO A 282 11.53 -3.45 16.18
N LEU A 283 12.04 -4.26 17.10
CA LEU A 283 11.22 -4.77 18.21
C LEU A 283 10.86 -3.64 19.19
N LEU A 284 9.66 -3.73 19.77
CA LEU A 284 9.27 -2.91 20.91
C LEU A 284 10.20 -3.20 22.09
N ALA A 285 10.67 -2.15 22.77
CA ALA A 285 11.53 -2.31 23.94
C ALA A 285 10.81 -3.07 25.06
N THR A 286 11.54 -3.93 25.77
CA THR A 286 10.98 -4.88 26.75
C THR A 286 10.32 -4.22 27.96
N ASP A 287 10.66 -2.96 28.25
CA ASP A 287 10.11 -2.13 29.33
C ASP A 287 8.92 -1.27 28.89
N THR A 288 8.60 -1.28 27.60
CA THR A 288 7.56 -0.42 27.03
C THR A 288 6.24 -1.19 26.92
N GLN A 289 5.18 -0.65 27.52
CA GLN A 289 3.84 -1.22 27.42
C GLN A 289 3.27 -1.01 26.01
N PHE A 290 2.85 -2.10 25.36
CA PHE A 290 2.19 -2.06 24.07
C PHE A 290 0.90 -1.22 24.07
N LYS A 291 0.69 -0.46 22.98
CA LYS A 291 -0.52 0.32 22.72
C LYS A 291 -0.90 0.19 21.24
N GLN A 292 -2.18 0.19 20.92
CA GLN A 292 -2.68 -0.02 19.55
C GLN A 292 -2.27 1.10 18.58
N ASN A 293 -1.96 2.29 19.10
CA ASN A 293 -1.53 3.44 18.32
C ASN A 293 -0.01 3.53 18.09
N MET A 294 0.75 2.47 18.43
CA MET A 294 2.19 2.44 18.21
C MET A 294 2.54 2.21 16.74
N GLU A 295 3.50 2.97 16.23
CA GLU A 295 4.04 2.85 14.87
C GLU A 295 5.52 2.55 14.93
N GLY A 296 6.06 1.97 13.86
CA GLY A 296 7.49 1.77 13.70
C GLY A 296 8.12 0.84 14.72
N CYS A 297 7.32 -0.08 15.26
CA CYS A 297 7.79 -1.12 16.15
C CYS A 297 6.98 -2.40 15.97
N MET A 298 7.60 -3.52 16.32
CA MET A 298 6.98 -4.82 16.38
C MET A 298 6.85 -5.28 17.83
N ALA A 299 5.62 -5.57 18.25
CA ALA A 299 5.33 -6.18 19.53
C ALA A 299 4.84 -7.64 19.33
N PHE A 300 4.75 -8.39 20.43
CA PHE A 300 4.24 -9.76 20.41
C PHE A 300 2.81 -9.81 19.88
N GLU A 301 1.98 -8.83 20.24
CA GLU A 301 0.58 -8.70 19.84
C GLU A 301 0.43 -8.67 18.31
N HIS A 302 1.38 -8.06 17.60
CA HIS A 302 1.37 -8.04 16.14
C HIS A 302 1.60 -9.44 15.55
N LEU A 303 2.47 -10.23 16.18
CA LEU A 303 2.79 -11.59 15.73
C LEU A 303 1.70 -12.58 16.09
N ASP A 304 1.12 -12.47 17.28
CA ASP A 304 -0.03 -13.27 17.71
C ASP A 304 -1.23 -13.02 16.79
N ALA A 305 -1.52 -11.76 16.49
CA ALA A 305 -2.56 -11.38 15.54
C ALA A 305 -2.32 -11.94 14.13
N LEU A 306 -1.07 -11.92 13.65
CA LEU A 306 -0.70 -12.52 12.37
C LEU A 306 -0.88 -14.03 12.38
N ALA A 307 -0.40 -14.70 13.42
CA ALA A 307 -0.54 -16.15 13.57
C ALA A 307 -2.01 -16.57 13.59
N LEU A 308 -2.85 -15.84 14.34
CA LEU A 308 -4.29 -16.06 14.37
C LEU A 308 -4.91 -15.85 12.98
N ALA A 309 -4.53 -14.80 12.26
CA ALA A 309 -5.04 -14.55 10.90
C ALA A 309 -4.66 -15.67 9.92
N LEU A 310 -3.42 -16.15 9.97
CA LEU A 310 -2.91 -17.21 9.09
C LEU A 310 -3.55 -18.57 9.38
N ASN A 311 -3.92 -18.83 10.63
CA ASN A 311 -4.50 -20.11 11.07
C ASN A 311 -6.02 -20.11 11.19
N SER A 312 -6.69 -19.00 10.92
CA SER A 312 -8.15 -18.96 10.87
C SER A 312 -8.63 -19.25 9.46
N PRO A 313 -9.44 -20.30 9.23
CA PRO A 313 -10.02 -20.55 7.92
C PRO A 313 -11.01 -19.42 7.57
N GLY A 314 -10.83 -18.83 6.39
CA GLY A 314 -11.76 -17.86 5.84
C GLY A 314 -12.99 -18.51 5.21
N THR A 315 -13.74 -17.70 4.45
CA THR A 315 -14.91 -18.17 3.68
C THR A 315 -14.53 -19.33 2.75
N GLY A 316 -15.31 -20.41 2.81
CA GLY A 316 -15.03 -21.62 2.01
C GLY A 316 -13.86 -22.47 2.54
N GLY A 317 -13.38 -22.23 3.76
CA GLY A 317 -12.30 -22.99 4.37
C GLY A 317 -10.90 -22.66 3.82
N VAL A 318 -10.78 -21.54 3.10
CA VAL A 318 -9.51 -21.11 2.50
C VAL A 318 -8.69 -20.34 3.54
N TYR A 319 -7.44 -20.76 3.75
CA TYR A 319 -6.51 -20.08 4.64
C TYR A 319 -5.81 -18.93 3.92
N LEU A 320 -5.47 -17.90 4.69
CA LEU A 320 -4.74 -16.73 4.24
C LEU A 320 -3.34 -17.12 3.73
N CYS A 321 -2.94 -16.55 2.59
CA CYS A 321 -1.63 -16.77 1.96
C CYS A 321 -1.16 -18.24 1.99
N PRO A 322 -1.85 -19.15 1.28
CA PRO A 322 -1.55 -20.59 1.34
C PRO A 322 -0.15 -20.94 0.80
N MET A 323 0.44 -20.05 0.00
CA MET A 323 1.77 -20.20 -0.58
C MET A 323 2.89 -19.61 0.29
N LEU A 324 2.57 -19.01 1.44
CA LEU A 324 3.53 -18.39 2.35
C LEU A 324 4.44 -19.48 2.94
N GLU A 325 5.74 -19.35 2.71
CA GLU A 325 6.78 -20.29 3.14
C GLU A 325 7.77 -19.65 4.13
N GLY A 326 7.86 -18.32 4.19
CA GLY A 326 8.80 -17.62 5.07
C GLY A 326 8.24 -16.33 5.67
N ILE A 327 8.57 -16.08 6.93
CA ILE A 327 8.42 -14.77 7.57
C ILE A 327 9.79 -14.34 8.06
N HIS A 328 10.22 -13.17 7.63
CA HIS A 328 11.54 -12.62 7.88
C HIS A 328 11.45 -11.40 8.78
N PHE A 329 12.21 -11.41 9.85
CA PHE A 329 12.34 -10.29 10.77
C PHE A 329 13.71 -9.65 10.59
N GLN A 330 13.75 -8.34 10.40
CA GLN A 330 15.01 -7.61 10.38
C GLN A 330 15.74 -7.64 11.73
N PRO A 331 15.07 -7.44 12.89
CA PRO A 331 15.69 -7.66 14.19
C PRO A 331 15.64 -9.16 14.61
N PRO A 332 16.59 -9.63 15.44
CA PRO A 332 16.51 -10.93 16.10
C PRO A 332 15.27 -11.05 16.99
N LEU A 333 14.51 -12.15 16.87
CA LEU A 333 13.29 -12.40 17.65
C LEU A 333 13.54 -12.61 19.16
N ASP A 334 14.77 -12.96 19.55
CA ASP A 334 15.15 -13.28 20.94
C ASP A 334 14.89 -12.13 21.94
N GLY A 335 14.66 -10.91 21.44
CA GLY A 335 14.35 -9.73 22.25
C GLY A 335 12.87 -9.49 22.52
N LEU A 336 11.94 -10.27 21.97
CA LEU A 336 10.50 -10.09 22.18
C LEU A 336 10.07 -10.65 23.54
N SER A 337 9.71 -9.76 24.47
CA SER A 337 9.04 -10.16 25.72
C SER A 337 7.79 -10.98 25.42
N GLY A 338 7.75 -12.24 25.89
CA GLY A 338 6.64 -13.16 25.64
C GLY A 338 6.84 -14.11 24.45
N SER A 339 7.98 -14.05 23.75
CA SER A 339 8.29 -15.06 22.72
C SER A 339 8.63 -16.40 23.38
N GLY A 340 7.87 -17.42 23.04
CA GLY A 340 8.23 -18.82 23.28
C GLY A 340 9.55 -19.22 22.62
N ALA A 341 10.04 -20.42 22.92
CA ALA A 341 11.17 -20.98 22.17
C ALA A 341 10.87 -21.00 20.65
N PRO A 342 11.88 -20.99 19.76
CA PRO A 342 11.64 -21.04 18.30
C PRO A 342 10.69 -22.15 17.84
N ASP A 343 10.70 -23.30 18.53
CA ASP A 343 9.80 -24.43 18.29
C ASP A 343 8.32 -24.09 18.60
N GLU A 344 8.05 -23.23 19.59
CA GLU A 344 6.69 -22.77 19.94
C GLU A 344 6.10 -21.89 18.83
N TRP A 345 6.94 -21.08 18.18
CA TRP A 345 6.49 -20.22 17.09
C TRP A 345 6.14 -21.00 15.83
N ASP A 346 6.90 -22.06 15.52
CA ASP A 346 6.59 -22.91 14.36
C ASP A 346 5.21 -23.55 14.50
N GLU A 347 4.84 -24.06 15.68
CA GLU A 347 3.49 -24.56 15.96
C GLU A 347 2.44 -23.42 15.90
N THR A 348 2.79 -22.25 16.42
CA THR A 348 1.89 -21.08 16.48
C THR A 348 1.49 -20.59 15.09
N VAL A 349 2.40 -20.55 14.10
CA VAL A 349 2.08 -20.10 12.74
C VAL A 349 1.68 -21.23 11.79
N ASN A 350 1.83 -22.49 12.19
CA ASN A 350 1.51 -23.67 11.38
C ASN A 350 0.52 -24.62 12.06
N SER A 351 -0.71 -24.15 12.30
CA SER A 351 -1.75 -25.02 12.87
C SER A 351 -1.98 -26.28 12.01
N PRO A 352 -2.35 -27.41 12.63
CA PRO A 352 -2.66 -28.65 11.91
C PRO A 352 -3.73 -28.46 10.83
N GLY A 353 -4.74 -27.64 11.10
CA GLY A 353 -5.82 -27.34 10.14
C GLY A 353 -5.32 -26.63 8.89
N ARG A 354 -4.43 -25.65 9.05
CA ARG A 354 -3.79 -24.93 7.94
C ARG A 354 -2.93 -25.87 7.09
N LEU A 355 -2.13 -26.72 7.71
CA LEU A 355 -1.29 -27.67 6.97
C LEU A 355 -2.13 -28.75 6.25
N ALA A 356 -3.19 -29.24 6.90
CA ALA A 356 -4.11 -30.21 6.30
C ALA A 356 -4.86 -29.64 5.09
N SER A 357 -5.05 -28.32 5.00
CA SER A 357 -5.64 -27.66 3.83
C SER A 357 -4.67 -27.55 2.64
N GLY A 358 -3.44 -28.04 2.77
CA GLY A 358 -2.40 -27.97 1.73
C GLY A 358 -1.61 -26.66 1.71
N ALA A 359 -1.76 -25.79 2.71
CA ALA A 359 -0.92 -24.60 2.84
C ALA A 359 0.54 -24.98 3.13
N ARG A 360 1.48 -24.16 2.66
CA ARG A 360 2.92 -24.37 2.86
C ARG A 360 3.29 -24.14 4.32
N ARG A 361 4.15 -24.98 4.89
CA ARG A 361 4.73 -24.73 6.22
C ARG A 361 5.56 -23.45 6.16
N ILE A 362 5.31 -22.54 7.10
CA ILE A 362 5.98 -21.26 7.24
C ILE A 362 7.20 -21.43 8.12
N GLN A 363 8.34 -20.90 7.68
CA GLN A 363 9.56 -20.82 8.48
C GLN A 363 9.74 -19.38 8.97
N LEU A 364 9.97 -19.21 10.27
CA LEU A 364 10.40 -17.92 10.81
C LEU A 364 11.92 -17.84 10.70
N THR A 365 12.42 -16.69 10.23
CA THR A 365 13.85 -16.42 10.19
C THR A 365 14.11 -14.99 10.65
N SER A 366 15.20 -14.80 11.38
CA SER A 366 15.71 -13.48 11.75
C SER A 366 17.03 -13.23 11.03
N GLY A 367 17.20 -12.00 10.54
CA GLY A 367 18.45 -11.55 9.94
C GLY A 367 19.38 -10.91 10.96
N ILE A 368 20.68 -11.21 10.86
CA ILE A 368 21.73 -10.23 11.15
C ILE A 368 22.10 -9.70 9.77
N ASN A 369 21.73 -8.47 9.45
CA ASN A 369 22.21 -7.83 8.21
C ASN A 369 23.71 -7.62 8.28
#